data_AF-A0A820PJ18-F1
#
_entry.id   AF-A0A820PJ18-F1
#
_cell.length_a   1.000
_cell.length_b   1.000
_cell.length_c   1.000
_cell.angle_alpha   90.00
_cell.angle_beta   90.00
_cell.angle_gamma   90.00
#
_symmetry.space_group_name_H-M   'P 1'
#
loop_
_entity.id
_entity.type
_entity.pdbx_description
1 polymer ?
#
loop_
_entity_poly.entity_id
_entity_poly.type
_entity_poly.pdbx_seq_one_letter_code
_entity_poly.pdbx_strand_id
1 'polypeptide(L)'
;MYQPKKNENIAMNESEGDSVQLPNILKWKVGLIIENDLRFDPASCGSGLFISDENTHLRKIVAIDEWRTYRIMNTEWTEGIHYWSMRINDRGPDGTIMIGIVTKNFDTGSILYPGNTSDSYSFYVHNGNKYNDSNAAAFTTDLPKNSDVIGVLLDFDARTLTYFKNGQIVGTAYGQLPVHGTDVKYFPAVGFYKLGQWKLYFLTGTITQYDILRVFPFQDNIFSLSVPGSYLANVLSCGMSMKGSGTFLAICGIETLDQGKTWLLTGIDISKTDLNYSVATITYLKDAEFLKPSVTIWREFNITQTQGLINYLQTKYPPC
;
A
#
# COMPACT_ATOMS: atom_id res chain seq x y z
N MET A 1 -7.84 19.45 -49.06
CA MET A 1 -7.99 18.00 -48.80
C MET A 1 -6.76 17.59 -47.99
N TYR A 2 -6.82 17.75 -46.67
CA TYR A 2 -5.70 17.56 -45.76
C TYR A 2 -5.76 16.12 -45.25
N GLN A 3 -4.85 15.27 -45.71
CA GLN A 3 -4.71 13.93 -45.14
C GLN A 3 -3.83 14.02 -43.89
N PRO A 4 -4.30 13.60 -42.71
CA PRO A 4 -3.46 13.56 -41.53
C PRO A 4 -2.43 12.44 -41.67
N LYS A 5 -1.17 12.77 -41.36
CA LYS A 5 -0.08 11.81 -41.25
C LYS A 5 -0.45 10.73 -40.24
N LYS A 6 -0.18 9.48 -40.64
CA LYS A 6 -0.20 8.29 -39.81
C LYS A 6 0.65 8.58 -38.56
N ASN A 7 0.03 8.70 -37.39
CA ASN A 7 0.77 8.68 -36.14
C ASN A 7 1.43 7.31 -36.04
N GLU A 8 2.76 7.31 -36.10
CA GLU A 8 3.56 6.17 -35.70
C GLU A 8 3.19 5.83 -34.26
N ASN A 9 2.65 4.63 -34.08
CA ASN A 9 2.51 4.04 -32.76
C ASN A 9 3.91 3.94 -32.16
N ILE A 10 4.27 4.90 -31.30
CA ILE A 10 5.29 4.67 -30.30
C ILE A 10 4.65 3.71 -29.30
N ALA A 11 4.72 2.42 -29.63
CA ALA A 11 4.59 1.37 -28.65
C ALA A 11 5.69 1.62 -27.63
N MET A 12 5.35 2.29 -26.52
CA MET A 12 6.14 2.14 -25.32
C MET A 12 6.02 0.67 -24.95
N ASN A 13 7.13 -0.04 -25.09
CA ASN A 13 7.30 -1.38 -24.54
C ASN A 13 7.06 -1.26 -23.03
N GLU A 14 5.82 -1.48 -22.60
CA GLU A 14 5.56 -1.96 -21.25
C GLU A 14 6.21 -3.34 -21.19
N SER A 15 7.44 -3.38 -20.69
CA SER A 15 8.06 -4.64 -20.28
C SER A 15 7.20 -5.24 -19.17
N GLU A 16 6.33 -6.19 -19.54
CA GLU A 16 5.70 -7.14 -18.63
C GLU A 16 6.81 -7.81 -17.80
N GLY A 17 6.89 -7.50 -16.50
CA GLY A 17 7.84 -8.20 -15.64
C GLY A 17 8.02 -7.72 -14.20
N ASP A 18 7.80 -6.44 -13.87
CA ASP A 18 8.38 -5.88 -12.63
C ASP A 18 7.49 -4.99 -11.76
N SER A 19 6.19 -4.88 -12.02
CA SER A 19 5.30 -4.09 -11.16
C SER A 19 5.06 -4.81 -9.82
N VAL A 20 5.75 -4.35 -8.78
CA VAL A 20 5.40 -4.66 -7.40
C VAL A 20 4.01 -4.06 -7.14
N GLN A 21 3.14 -4.74 -6.37
CA GLN A 21 1.77 -4.31 -6.11
C GLN A 21 1.60 -3.88 -4.66
N LEU A 22 0.85 -2.80 -4.40
CA LEU A 22 0.54 -2.37 -3.04
C LEU A 22 -0.24 -3.47 -2.29
N PRO A 23 0.13 -3.81 -1.04
CA PRO A 23 -0.63 -4.75 -0.22
C PRO A 23 -2.12 -4.41 -0.20
N ASN A 24 -3.00 -5.40 -0.39
CA ASN A 24 -4.45 -5.17 -0.47
C ASN A 24 -5.02 -4.46 0.77
N ILE A 25 -4.47 -4.76 1.95
CA ILE A 25 -4.88 -4.13 3.21
C ILE A 25 -4.54 -2.63 3.26
N LEU A 26 -3.55 -2.17 2.49
CA LEU A 26 -3.13 -0.77 2.46
C LEU A 26 -3.89 0.07 1.43
N LYS A 27 -4.59 -0.56 0.48
CA LYS A 27 -5.40 0.14 -0.54
C LYS A 27 -6.47 1.06 0.06
N TRP A 28 -6.89 0.79 1.29
CA TRP A 28 -7.94 1.52 2.00
C TRP A 28 -7.41 2.30 3.20
N LYS A 29 -6.09 2.37 3.40
CA LYS A 29 -5.50 3.06 4.54
C LYS A 29 -5.53 4.57 4.30
N VAL A 30 -6.44 5.25 4.99
CA VAL A 30 -6.58 6.72 4.95
C VAL A 30 -5.29 7.36 5.46
N GLY A 31 -4.82 8.40 4.76
CA GLY A 31 -3.57 9.09 5.10
C GLY A 31 -2.30 8.37 4.67
N LEU A 32 -2.40 7.25 3.95
CA LEU A 32 -1.24 6.56 3.38
C LEU A 32 -0.55 7.43 2.32
N ILE A 33 0.72 7.69 2.55
CA ILE A 33 1.64 8.33 1.62
C ILE A 33 2.40 7.22 0.89
N ILE A 34 2.19 7.17 -0.42
CA ILE A 34 2.96 6.31 -1.34
C ILE A 34 3.97 7.20 -2.04
N GLU A 35 5.23 7.01 -1.69
CA GLU A 35 6.32 7.84 -2.17
C GLU A 35 6.77 7.36 -3.55
N ASN A 36 6.43 8.15 -4.58
CA ASN A 36 6.61 7.76 -5.98
C ASN A 36 8.02 7.98 -6.53
N ASP A 37 8.91 8.61 -5.74
CA ASP A 37 10.27 8.94 -6.19
C ASP A 37 11.31 8.80 -5.07
N LEU A 38 11.19 7.72 -4.30
CA LEU A 38 12.26 7.33 -3.39
C LEU A 38 13.51 6.97 -4.20
N ARG A 39 14.68 7.37 -3.70
CA ARG A 39 15.99 7.09 -4.30
C ARG A 39 17.04 6.90 -3.22
N PHE A 40 17.99 6.04 -3.52
CA PHE A 40 19.16 5.86 -2.70
C PHE A 40 20.00 7.15 -2.67
N ASP A 41 20.39 7.64 -1.47
CA ASP A 41 21.26 8.80 -1.24
C ASP A 41 22.77 8.56 -1.50
N PRO A 42 23.36 9.05 -2.60
CA PRO A 42 24.79 8.85 -2.86
C PRO A 42 25.71 9.40 -1.76
N ALA A 43 25.27 10.37 -0.97
CA ALA A 43 26.02 10.98 0.12
C ALA A 43 25.87 10.25 1.47
N SER A 44 24.84 9.41 1.64
CA SER A 44 24.60 8.62 2.87
C SER A 44 24.87 7.13 2.63
N CYS A 45 25.97 6.84 1.94
CA CYS A 45 26.38 5.51 1.48
C CYS A 45 27.59 5.00 2.27
N GLY A 46 27.45 3.92 3.03
CA GLY A 46 28.60 3.26 3.66
C GLY A 46 29.62 2.80 2.62
N SER A 47 30.92 2.94 2.91
CA SER A 47 31.96 2.60 1.93
C SER A 47 31.90 1.13 1.48
N GLY A 48 32.12 0.88 0.19
CA GLY A 48 31.99 -0.46 -0.39
C GLY A 48 30.57 -0.86 -0.81
N LEU A 49 29.62 0.06 -0.76
CA LEU A 49 28.33 -0.04 -1.45
C LEU A 49 28.38 0.71 -2.79
N PHE A 50 27.61 0.22 -3.76
CA PHE A 50 27.50 0.78 -5.11
C PHE A 50 26.04 0.92 -5.48
N ILE A 51 25.68 2.10 -5.98
CA ILE A 51 24.34 2.38 -6.49
C ILE A 51 24.34 2.47 -8.02
N SER A 52 23.26 2.01 -8.64
CA SER A 52 23.02 2.12 -10.08
C SER A 52 21.53 2.29 -10.39
N ASP A 53 21.17 2.25 -11.68
CA ASP A 53 19.80 2.35 -12.18
C ASP A 53 19.09 3.59 -11.62
N GLU A 54 19.68 4.78 -11.85
CA GLU A 54 19.16 6.06 -11.33
C GLU A 54 18.98 6.08 -9.81
N ASN A 55 19.89 5.44 -9.07
CA ASN A 55 19.84 5.28 -7.61
C ASN A 55 18.64 4.46 -7.12
N THR A 56 18.22 3.47 -7.92
CA THR A 56 17.23 2.45 -7.54
C THR A 56 17.87 1.08 -7.37
N HIS A 57 19.16 0.89 -7.64
CA HIS A 57 19.86 -0.36 -7.36
C HIS A 57 20.94 -0.11 -6.32
N LEU A 58 21.15 -1.02 -5.38
CA LEU A 58 22.16 -0.92 -4.32
C LEU A 58 22.82 -2.28 -4.12
N ARG A 59 24.13 -2.39 -4.32
CA ARG A 59 24.86 -3.64 -4.11
C ARG A 59 26.08 -3.42 -3.22
N LYS A 60 26.45 -4.42 -2.43
CA LYS A 60 27.74 -4.43 -1.76
C LYS A 60 28.79 -5.00 -2.71
N ILE A 61 29.86 -4.25 -2.96
CA ILE A 61 30.91 -4.59 -3.93
C ILE A 61 32.23 -5.01 -3.27
N VAL A 62 32.31 -4.96 -1.94
CA VAL A 62 33.51 -5.32 -1.17
C VAL A 62 33.35 -6.68 -0.49
N ALA A 63 34.38 -7.51 -0.60
CA ALA A 63 34.44 -8.88 -0.08
C ALA A 63 34.84 -8.99 1.41
N ILE A 64 34.46 -8.00 2.21
CA ILE A 64 34.74 -7.95 3.65
C ILE A 64 33.45 -8.21 4.44
N ASP A 65 33.54 -9.04 5.47
CA ASP A 65 32.43 -9.37 6.36
C ASP A 65 32.23 -8.27 7.42
N GLU A 66 31.62 -7.18 6.99
CA GLU A 66 31.34 -6.00 7.81
C GLU A 66 30.00 -5.40 7.40
N TRP A 67 29.27 -4.86 8.38
CA TRP A 67 28.04 -4.14 8.10
C TRP A 67 28.31 -2.88 7.29
N ARG A 68 27.53 -2.69 6.24
CA ARG A 68 27.48 -1.47 5.46
C ARG A 68 26.02 -1.07 5.32
N THR A 69 25.69 0.12 5.82
CA THR A 69 24.32 0.60 5.87
C THR A 69 24.11 1.75 4.93
N TYR A 70 22.88 1.84 4.46
CA TYR A 70 22.45 2.82 3.51
C TYR A 70 21.11 3.42 3.92
N ARG A 71 20.93 4.71 3.65
CA ARG A 71 19.71 5.48 3.93
C ARG A 71 19.12 6.08 2.65
N ILE A 72 17.80 6.18 2.56
CA ILE A 72 17.09 6.79 1.42
C ILE A 72 17.07 8.33 1.58
N MET A 73 17.38 9.11 0.53
CA MET A 73 17.66 10.56 0.61
C MET A 73 16.39 11.41 0.81
N ASN A 74 15.33 11.08 0.09
CA ASN A 74 14.16 11.97 -0.08
C ASN A 74 13.10 11.80 1.02
N THR A 75 13.47 11.28 2.18
CA THR A 75 12.52 10.82 3.21
C THR A 75 12.91 11.36 4.57
N GLU A 76 12.62 12.64 4.81
CA GLU A 76 12.75 13.23 6.14
C GLU A 76 11.41 13.14 6.89
N TRP A 77 10.95 11.92 7.15
CA TRP A 77 9.60 11.73 7.67
C TRP A 77 9.53 12.03 9.17
N THR A 78 8.57 12.84 9.55
CA THR A 78 8.29 13.25 10.94
C THR A 78 6.85 13.01 11.36
N GLU A 79 5.95 12.76 10.40
CA GLU A 79 4.51 12.57 10.60
C GLU A 79 3.92 11.72 9.47
N GLY A 80 2.66 11.30 9.60
CA GLY A 80 1.91 10.59 8.56
C GLY A 80 2.12 9.08 8.54
N ILE A 81 1.70 8.45 7.44
CA ILE A 81 1.75 7.00 7.26
C ILE A 81 2.51 6.73 5.97
N HIS A 82 3.71 6.16 6.08
CA HIS A 82 4.61 5.96 4.96
C HIS A 82 4.78 4.49 4.64
N TYR A 83 4.71 4.14 3.35
CA TYR A 83 4.98 2.80 2.88
C TYR A 83 6.05 2.79 1.80
N TRP A 84 7.01 1.88 1.94
CA TRP A 84 7.99 1.58 0.90
C TRP A 84 8.18 0.08 0.79
N SER A 85 8.74 -0.37 -0.33
CA SER A 85 9.06 -1.76 -0.55
C SER A 85 10.40 -1.95 -1.23
N MET A 86 11.00 -3.11 -1.04
CA MET A 86 12.26 -3.50 -1.64
C MET A 86 12.25 -4.95 -2.08
N ARG A 87 12.77 -5.23 -3.27
CA ARG A 87 12.93 -6.60 -3.78
C ARG A 87 14.31 -7.13 -3.41
N ILE A 88 14.33 -8.37 -2.92
CA ILE A 88 15.54 -9.11 -2.58
C ILE A 88 16.02 -9.82 -3.86
N ASN A 89 16.91 -9.23 -4.65
CA ASN A 89 17.43 -9.94 -5.83
C ASN A 89 18.38 -11.09 -5.48
N ASP A 90 19.39 -10.84 -4.65
CA ASP A 90 20.36 -11.84 -4.22
C ASP A 90 20.81 -11.64 -2.78
N ARG A 91 20.29 -12.49 -1.88
CA ARG A 91 20.57 -12.51 -0.45
C ARG A 91 21.93 -12.98 -0.02
N GLY A 92 22.78 -13.33 -0.98
CA GLY A 92 24.02 -14.02 -0.68
C GLY A 92 23.73 -15.35 0.04
N PRO A 93 24.75 -15.95 0.68
CA PRO A 93 24.61 -17.29 1.25
C PRO A 93 23.59 -17.34 2.41
N ASP A 94 23.61 -16.33 3.28
CA ASP A 94 22.93 -16.39 4.56
C ASP A 94 21.75 -15.40 4.68
N GLY A 95 21.61 -14.45 3.77
CA GLY A 95 20.60 -13.39 3.92
C GLY A 95 20.87 -12.48 5.11
N THR A 96 22.14 -12.17 5.39
CA THR A 96 22.54 -11.28 6.49
C THR A 96 22.24 -9.80 6.13
N ILE A 97 20.95 -9.46 6.11
CA ILE A 97 20.43 -8.13 5.73
C ILE A 97 19.48 -7.62 6.81
N MET A 98 19.67 -6.37 7.20
CA MET A 98 18.79 -5.65 8.13
C MET A 98 17.94 -4.66 7.35
N ILE A 99 16.62 -4.70 7.50
CA ILE A 99 15.67 -3.79 6.83
C ILE A 99 14.88 -3.03 7.89
N GLY A 100 14.87 -1.70 7.83
CA GLY A 100 14.12 -0.92 8.80
C GLY A 100 14.27 0.59 8.65
N ILE A 101 14.34 1.27 9.80
CA ILE A 101 14.44 2.72 9.90
C ILE A 101 15.59 3.14 10.81
N VAL A 102 16.16 4.29 10.51
CA VAL A 102 17.21 4.96 11.30
C VAL A 102 16.88 6.44 11.45
N THR A 103 17.49 7.12 12.41
CA THR A 103 17.38 8.57 12.55
C THR A 103 18.43 9.31 11.71
N LYS A 104 18.32 10.64 11.65
CA LYS A 104 19.33 11.51 11.04
C LYS A 104 20.73 11.33 11.63
N ASN A 105 20.82 11.00 12.92
CA ASN A 105 22.08 10.90 13.67
C ASN A 105 22.78 9.55 13.48
N PHE A 106 22.16 8.60 12.80
CA PHE A 106 22.75 7.31 12.50
C PHE A 106 23.95 7.48 11.56
N ASP A 107 25.12 7.00 11.98
CA ASP A 107 26.36 7.08 11.20
C ASP A 107 26.40 5.98 10.13
N THR A 108 25.95 6.32 8.91
CA THR A 108 26.02 5.44 7.74
C THR A 108 27.45 5.18 7.25
N GLY A 109 28.43 5.98 7.67
CA GLY A 109 29.84 5.81 7.30
C GLY A 109 30.56 4.73 8.10
N SER A 110 29.99 4.32 9.24
CA SER A 110 30.53 3.29 10.13
C SER A 110 30.05 1.87 9.77
N ILE A 111 30.44 0.89 10.59
CA ILE A 111 30.04 -0.53 10.48
C ILE A 111 28.76 -0.85 11.27
N LEU A 112 27.84 0.12 11.35
CA LEU A 112 26.56 -0.04 12.05
C LEU A 112 25.51 -0.65 11.12
N TYR A 113 24.46 -1.24 11.70
CA TYR A 113 23.28 -1.74 11.00
C TYR A 113 21.99 -1.12 11.58
N PRO A 114 20.89 -1.00 10.80
CA PRO A 114 19.61 -0.59 11.36
C PRO A 114 19.21 -1.52 12.50
N GLY A 115 18.87 -0.99 13.67
CA GLY A 115 18.62 -1.76 14.89
C GLY A 115 19.83 -1.88 15.83
N ASN A 116 21.01 -1.36 15.43
CA ASN A 116 22.22 -1.38 16.27
C ASN A 116 22.20 -0.29 17.35
N THR A 117 21.58 0.86 17.07
CA THR A 117 21.42 1.98 18.01
C THR A 117 20.03 1.97 18.65
N SER A 118 19.88 2.65 19.80
CA SER A 118 18.60 2.74 20.51
C SER A 118 17.49 3.46 19.74
N ASP A 119 17.86 4.29 18.76
CA ASP A 119 16.94 5.03 17.90
C ASP A 119 16.80 4.44 16.49
N SER A 120 17.35 3.24 16.25
CA SER A 120 17.15 2.50 15.00
C SER A 120 16.40 1.20 15.24
N TYR A 121 15.62 0.80 14.24
CA TYR A 121 14.69 -0.33 14.36
C TYR A 121 14.75 -1.13 13.08
N SER A 122 14.86 -2.45 13.18
CA SER A 122 14.91 -3.29 12.00
C SER A 122 14.37 -4.69 12.21
N PHE A 123 14.27 -5.38 11.09
CA PHE A 123 14.04 -6.79 10.95
C PHE A 123 15.24 -7.45 10.25
N TYR A 124 15.67 -8.61 10.74
CA TYR A 124 16.81 -9.35 10.23
C TYR A 124 16.37 -10.51 9.33
N VAL A 125 16.71 -10.42 8.04
CA VAL A 125 16.32 -11.40 7.01
C VAL A 125 16.88 -12.80 7.29
N HIS A 126 18.04 -12.89 7.94
CA HIS A 126 18.74 -14.16 8.17
C HIS A 126 17.96 -15.11 9.09
N ASN A 127 17.45 -14.60 10.21
CA ASN A 127 16.86 -15.42 11.26
C ASN A 127 15.45 -14.99 11.68
N GLY A 128 14.95 -13.90 11.12
CA GLY A 128 13.58 -13.48 11.35
C GLY A 128 13.37 -12.63 12.60
N ASN A 129 14.43 -12.32 13.35
CA ASN A 129 14.35 -11.50 14.55
C ASN A 129 14.24 -10.01 14.21
N LYS A 130 13.67 -9.25 15.14
CA LYS A 130 13.70 -7.78 15.13
C LYS A 130 14.83 -7.28 16.04
N TYR A 131 15.45 -6.15 15.66
CA TYR A 131 16.57 -5.54 16.38
C TYR A 131 16.35 -4.05 16.68
N ASN A 132 16.61 -3.68 17.93
CA ASN A 132 16.71 -2.31 18.42
C ASN A 132 17.74 -2.27 19.55
N ASP A 133 18.59 -1.24 19.60
CA ASP A 133 19.68 -1.11 20.58
C ASP A 133 20.58 -2.36 20.67
N SER A 134 20.87 -3.00 19.54
CA SER A 134 21.61 -4.27 19.45
C SER A 134 20.96 -5.46 20.16
N ASN A 135 19.72 -5.32 20.65
CA ASN A 135 18.95 -6.38 21.28
C ASN A 135 18.08 -7.09 20.25
N ALA A 136 18.15 -8.41 20.22
CA ALA A 136 17.36 -9.25 19.34
C ALA A 136 16.08 -9.76 20.05
N ALA A 137 14.95 -9.75 19.35
CA ALA A 137 13.74 -10.42 19.78
C ALA A 137 13.10 -11.21 18.62
N ALA A 138 12.44 -12.32 18.92
CA ALA A 138 11.70 -13.08 17.90
C ALA A 138 10.61 -12.21 17.27
N PHE A 139 10.44 -12.32 15.95
CA PHE A 139 9.39 -11.59 15.22
C PHE A 139 8.67 -12.46 14.19
N THR A 140 9.38 -13.11 13.27
CA THR A 140 8.78 -14.02 12.29
C THR A 140 9.66 -15.23 12.02
N THR A 141 9.04 -16.36 11.68
CA THR A 141 9.71 -17.54 11.14
C THR A 141 9.63 -17.62 9.62
N ASP A 142 8.84 -16.75 8.98
CA ASP A 142 8.61 -16.73 7.54
C ASP A 142 9.69 -15.92 6.80
N LEU A 143 10.89 -16.51 6.69
CA LEU A 143 12.09 -15.82 6.22
C LEU A 143 12.02 -15.42 4.73
N PRO A 144 12.43 -14.19 4.37
CA PRO A 144 12.53 -13.77 2.97
C PRO A 144 13.59 -14.52 2.16
N LYS A 145 13.30 -14.73 0.89
CA LYS A 145 14.15 -15.39 -0.11
C LYS A 145 14.42 -14.46 -1.29
N ASN A 146 15.31 -14.88 -2.18
CA ASN A 146 15.50 -14.20 -3.46
C ASN A 146 14.16 -14.08 -4.20
N SER A 147 14.02 -12.96 -4.91
CA SER A 147 12.82 -12.47 -5.58
C SER A 147 11.67 -12.00 -4.67
N ASP A 148 11.69 -12.24 -3.35
CA ASP A 148 10.66 -11.73 -2.45
C ASP A 148 10.70 -10.19 -2.38
N VAL A 149 9.52 -9.60 -2.25
CA VAL A 149 9.34 -8.18 -1.98
C VAL A 149 9.02 -7.98 -0.51
N ILE A 150 9.82 -7.17 0.16
CA ILE A 150 9.60 -6.75 1.54
C ILE A 150 9.02 -5.36 1.55
N GLY A 151 7.78 -5.24 2.04
CA GLY A 151 7.12 -3.98 2.29
C GLY A 151 7.30 -3.56 3.74
N VAL A 152 7.39 -2.26 3.99
CA VAL A 152 7.49 -1.68 5.32
C VAL A 152 6.52 -0.51 5.41
N LEU A 153 5.72 -0.49 6.48
CA LEU A 153 4.78 0.56 6.81
C LEU A 153 5.22 1.21 8.12
N LEU A 154 5.59 2.47 8.06
CA LEU A 154 5.83 3.34 9.21
C LEU A 154 4.57 4.20 9.43
N ASP A 155 3.94 4.02 10.57
CA ASP A 155 2.74 4.76 10.96
C ASP A 155 3.08 5.62 12.17
N PHE A 156 3.21 6.94 11.98
CA PHE A 156 3.57 7.86 13.06
C PHE A 156 2.42 8.05 14.07
N ASP A 157 1.17 7.98 13.60
CA ASP A 157 -0.02 8.14 14.46
C ASP A 157 -0.19 6.94 15.39
N ALA A 158 -0.12 5.74 14.83
CA ALA A 158 -0.18 4.49 15.59
C ALA A 158 1.16 4.16 16.28
N ARG A 159 2.24 4.85 15.91
CA ARG A 159 3.63 4.61 16.35
C ARG A 159 4.07 3.16 16.10
N THR A 160 3.81 2.69 14.89
CA THR A 160 4.09 1.30 14.52
C THR A 160 5.03 1.18 13.33
N LEU A 161 5.76 0.07 13.30
CA LEU A 161 6.52 -0.39 12.16
C LEU A 161 6.06 -1.80 11.79
N THR A 162 5.41 -1.93 10.64
CA THR A 162 4.78 -3.17 10.17
C THR A 162 5.43 -3.65 8.89
N TYR A 163 5.68 -4.96 8.81
CA TYR A 163 6.35 -5.58 7.67
C TYR A 163 5.39 -6.43 6.84
N PHE A 164 5.67 -6.50 5.55
CA PHE A 164 4.95 -7.27 4.55
C PHE A 164 5.92 -8.10 3.73
N LYS A 165 5.47 -9.27 3.27
CA LYS A 165 6.18 -10.08 2.30
C LYS A 165 5.25 -10.41 1.15
N ASN A 166 5.64 -10.04 -0.08
CA ASN A 166 4.85 -10.25 -1.29
C ASN A 166 3.40 -9.77 -1.16
N GLY A 167 3.22 -8.59 -0.53
CA GLY A 167 1.90 -8.00 -0.31
C GLY A 167 1.09 -8.58 0.86
N GLN A 168 1.57 -9.65 1.52
CA GLN A 168 0.95 -10.24 2.70
C GLN A 168 1.55 -9.66 3.98
N ILE A 169 0.72 -9.41 4.99
CA ILE A 169 1.21 -8.91 6.28
C ILE A 169 2.04 -9.99 6.97
N VAL A 170 3.27 -9.64 7.37
CA VAL A 170 4.11 -10.49 8.24
C VAL A 170 3.75 -10.19 9.69
N GLY A 171 3.63 -8.91 10.04
CA GLY A 171 3.20 -8.46 11.35
C GLY A 171 3.76 -7.08 11.73
N THR A 172 3.26 -6.55 12.85
CA THR A 172 3.77 -5.31 13.45
C THR A 172 4.94 -5.64 14.37
N ALA A 173 6.16 -5.32 13.94
CA ALA A 173 7.37 -5.61 14.70
C ALA A 173 7.50 -4.70 15.92
N TYR A 174 7.09 -3.43 15.78
CA TYR A 174 7.16 -2.42 16.83
C TYR A 174 5.80 -1.73 16.93
N GLY A 175 5.21 -1.72 18.13
CA GLY A 175 3.87 -1.15 18.41
C GLY A 175 3.88 0.10 19.28
N GLN A 176 5.06 0.60 19.64
CA GLN A 176 5.28 1.72 20.55
C GLN A 176 6.60 2.41 20.21
N LEU A 177 6.80 2.78 18.93
CA LEU A 177 7.95 3.61 18.58
C LEU A 177 7.94 4.86 19.47
N PRO A 178 9.10 5.31 19.98
CA PRO A 178 9.13 6.45 20.89
C PRO A 178 8.47 7.66 20.22
N VAL A 179 7.71 8.42 21.03
CA VAL A 179 7.27 9.74 20.61
C VAL A 179 8.52 10.58 20.59
N HIS A 180 9.03 10.80 19.41
CA HIS A 180 9.98 11.86 19.25
C HIS A 180 9.21 13.13 18.89
N GLY A 181 9.64 14.28 19.40
CA GLY A 181 9.11 15.55 18.92
C GLY A 181 9.35 15.70 17.41
N THR A 182 8.87 16.80 16.82
CA THR A 182 9.06 17.16 15.40
C THR A 182 10.51 17.15 14.91
N ASP A 183 11.47 17.02 15.83
CA ASP A 183 12.90 17.10 15.57
C ASP A 183 13.56 15.76 15.21
N VAL A 184 12.90 14.62 15.47
CA VAL A 184 13.47 13.31 15.10
C VAL A 184 12.83 12.80 13.82
N LYS A 185 13.68 12.72 12.80
CA LYS A 185 13.35 12.29 11.45
C LYS A 185 13.72 10.83 11.29
N TYR A 186 12.77 10.02 10.86
CA TYR A 186 13.04 8.65 10.46
C TYR A 186 13.27 8.56 8.96
N PHE A 187 14.23 7.72 8.62
CA PHE A 187 14.60 7.41 7.25
C PHE A 187 14.57 5.90 7.06
N PRO A 188 14.03 5.38 5.95
CA PRO A 188 14.24 4.01 5.54
C PRO A 188 15.72 3.70 5.43
N ALA A 189 16.10 2.52 5.90
CA ALA A 189 17.48 2.05 5.84
C ALA A 189 17.56 0.55 5.59
N VAL A 190 18.68 0.16 4.97
CA VAL A 190 19.04 -1.23 4.73
C VAL A 190 20.53 -1.42 5.02
N GLY A 191 20.87 -2.49 5.74
CA GLY A 191 22.24 -2.86 6.10
C GLY A 191 22.63 -4.23 5.57
N PHE A 192 23.87 -4.37 5.08
CA PHE A 192 24.41 -5.61 4.49
C PHE A 192 25.70 -6.05 5.17
N TYR A 193 25.81 -7.33 5.54
CA TYR A 193 27.03 -7.87 6.15
C TYR A 193 27.94 -8.62 5.16
N LYS A 194 27.39 -9.44 4.25
CA LYS A 194 28.15 -10.24 3.25
C LYS A 194 27.98 -9.71 1.83
N LEU A 195 28.83 -10.17 0.90
CA LEU A 195 28.70 -9.94 -0.55
C LEU A 195 27.33 -10.42 -1.09
N GLY A 196 26.73 -9.62 -1.99
CA GLY A 196 25.46 -9.91 -2.69
C GLY A 196 25.02 -8.76 -3.61
N GLN A 197 24.18 -9.04 -4.62
CA GLN A 197 23.66 -8.06 -5.60
C GLN A 197 22.18 -7.68 -5.36
N TRP A 198 21.79 -6.39 -5.47
CA TRP A 198 20.40 -5.98 -5.17
C TRP A 198 19.82 -4.84 -6.01
N LYS A 199 18.73 -5.10 -6.73
CA LYS A 199 17.88 -4.07 -7.38
C LYS A 199 16.72 -3.74 -6.48
N LEU A 200 16.61 -2.48 -6.09
CA LEU A 200 15.43 -1.98 -5.43
C LEU A 200 14.40 -1.70 -6.53
N TYR A 201 13.25 -2.34 -6.43
CA TYR A 201 12.07 -1.85 -7.14
C TYR A 201 11.30 -1.02 -6.13
N PHE A 202 11.25 0.28 -6.37
CA PHE A 202 10.24 1.10 -5.73
C PHE A 202 8.89 0.73 -6.32
N LEU A 203 7.90 0.56 -5.45
CA LEU A 203 6.52 0.70 -5.84
C LEU A 203 6.31 2.17 -6.19
N THR A 204 6.38 2.51 -7.48
CA THR A 204 5.82 3.76 -7.96
C THR A 204 4.38 3.48 -8.36
N GLY A 205 3.47 4.26 -7.79
CA GLY A 205 2.05 4.05 -7.93
C GLY A 205 1.32 5.19 -7.26
N THR A 206 1.24 6.32 -7.95
CA THR A 206 0.35 7.40 -7.54
C THR A 206 -1.07 6.90 -7.75
N ILE A 207 -1.88 6.76 -6.68
CA ILE A 207 -3.32 6.93 -6.86
C ILE A 207 -3.50 8.43 -7.12
N THR A 208 -3.46 8.82 -8.38
CA THR A 208 -3.71 10.21 -8.76
C THR A 208 -5.19 10.53 -8.55
N GLN A 209 -5.52 11.83 -8.53
CA GLN A 209 -6.92 12.24 -8.73
C GLN A 209 -7.53 11.55 -9.96
N TYR A 210 -6.74 11.28 -11.01
CA TYR A 210 -7.20 10.56 -12.20
C TYR A 210 -7.46 9.08 -11.96
N ASP A 211 -6.79 8.44 -11.01
CA ASP A 211 -7.06 7.04 -10.66
C ASP A 211 -8.33 6.93 -9.79
N ILE A 212 -8.63 7.94 -8.98
CA ILE A 212 -9.95 8.11 -8.36
C ILE A 212 -11.02 8.37 -9.44
N LEU A 213 -10.75 9.26 -10.41
CA LEU A 213 -11.67 9.56 -11.52
C LEU A 213 -11.88 8.36 -12.46
N ARG A 214 -10.90 7.47 -12.62
CA ARG A 214 -11.00 6.24 -13.44
C ARG A 214 -11.85 5.16 -12.78
N VAL A 215 -12.05 5.20 -11.46
CA VAL A 215 -13.00 4.35 -10.73
C VAL A 215 -14.43 4.92 -10.81
N PHE A 216 -14.57 6.21 -11.10
CA PHE A 216 -15.85 6.92 -11.23
C PHE A 216 -16.01 7.55 -12.63
N PRO A 217 -16.08 6.75 -13.70
CA PRO A 217 -15.97 7.26 -15.07
C PRO A 217 -17.24 7.97 -15.57
N PHE A 218 -18.29 8.08 -14.76
CA PHE A 218 -19.60 8.51 -15.23
C PHE A 218 -19.95 9.90 -14.72
N GLN A 219 -20.17 10.83 -15.65
CA GLN A 219 -20.70 12.18 -15.42
C GLN A 219 -22.21 12.14 -15.05
N ASP A 220 -22.62 11.11 -14.34
CA ASP A 220 -24.01 10.73 -14.18
C ASP A 220 -24.51 11.06 -12.77
N ASN A 221 -25.82 11.24 -12.64
CA ASN A 221 -26.44 11.60 -11.38
C ASN A 221 -26.32 10.46 -10.37
N ILE A 222 -26.19 10.84 -9.10
CA ILE A 222 -26.28 9.91 -7.98
C ILE A 222 -27.75 9.77 -7.58
N PHE A 223 -28.21 8.55 -7.39
CA PHE A 223 -29.55 8.24 -6.90
C PHE A 223 -29.45 7.58 -5.53
N SER A 224 -30.35 7.95 -4.62
CA SER A 224 -30.61 7.17 -3.42
C SER A 224 -31.87 6.35 -3.62
N LEU A 225 -31.71 5.04 -3.46
CA LEU A 225 -32.75 4.04 -3.61
C LEU A 225 -33.12 3.49 -2.24
N SER A 226 -34.41 3.22 -2.05
CA SER A 226 -34.94 2.43 -0.94
C SER A 226 -35.11 0.99 -1.41
N VAL A 227 -34.26 0.09 -0.93
CA VAL A 227 -34.17 -1.31 -1.40
C VAL A 227 -34.53 -2.28 -0.27
N PRO A 228 -35.51 -3.17 -0.44
CA PRO A 228 -35.81 -4.21 0.55
C PRO A 228 -34.58 -5.09 0.85
N GLY A 229 -34.37 -5.43 2.12
CA GLY A 229 -33.19 -6.19 2.56
C GLY A 229 -33.01 -7.55 1.87
N SER A 230 -34.10 -8.28 1.68
CA SER A 230 -34.12 -9.55 0.92
C SER A 230 -33.67 -9.37 -0.54
N TYR A 231 -34.04 -8.25 -1.14
CA TYR A 231 -33.66 -7.93 -2.51
C TYR A 231 -32.20 -7.50 -2.61
N LEU A 232 -31.75 -6.66 -1.68
CA LEU A 232 -30.35 -6.24 -1.60
C LEU A 232 -29.42 -7.44 -1.42
N ALA A 233 -29.78 -8.40 -0.56
CA ALA A 233 -29.03 -9.65 -0.39
C ALA A 233 -28.87 -10.42 -1.72
N ASN A 234 -29.94 -10.56 -2.50
CA ASN A 234 -29.88 -11.23 -3.81
C ASN A 234 -28.94 -10.51 -4.79
N VAL A 235 -28.99 -9.18 -4.83
CA VAL A 235 -28.09 -8.38 -5.68
C VAL A 235 -26.63 -8.61 -5.29
N LEU A 236 -26.33 -8.62 -3.98
CA LEU A 236 -24.98 -8.85 -3.48
C LEU A 236 -24.49 -10.27 -3.79
N SER A 237 -25.35 -11.28 -3.61
CA SER A 237 -25.04 -12.67 -3.98
C SER A 237 -24.78 -12.82 -5.48
N CYS A 238 -25.60 -12.18 -6.31
CA CYS A 238 -25.40 -12.15 -7.76
C CYS A 238 -24.05 -11.52 -8.11
N GLY A 239 -23.77 -10.32 -7.58
CA GLY A 239 -22.48 -9.64 -7.76
C GLY A 239 -21.29 -10.51 -7.34
N MET A 240 -21.40 -11.23 -6.23
CA MET A 240 -20.34 -12.12 -5.73
C MET A 240 -20.06 -13.31 -6.65
N SER A 241 -21.09 -13.87 -7.30
CA SER A 241 -20.92 -14.94 -8.29
C SER A 241 -20.18 -14.47 -9.55
N MET A 242 -20.17 -13.16 -9.82
CA MET A 242 -19.51 -12.55 -10.97
C MET A 242 -18.07 -12.09 -10.68
N LYS A 243 -17.46 -12.53 -9.58
CA LYS A 243 -16.08 -12.17 -9.22
C LYS A 243 -15.09 -12.52 -10.34
N GLY A 244 -14.26 -11.54 -10.73
CA GLY A 244 -13.27 -11.70 -11.80
C GLY A 244 -13.79 -11.40 -13.22
N SER A 245 -15.10 -11.17 -13.39
CA SER A 245 -15.70 -10.81 -14.70
C SER A 245 -15.67 -9.31 -15.03
N GLY A 246 -15.18 -8.48 -14.11
CA GLY A 246 -15.24 -7.01 -14.23
C GLY A 246 -16.58 -6.39 -13.80
N THR A 247 -17.57 -7.19 -13.42
CA THR A 247 -18.91 -6.74 -12.98
C THR A 247 -19.20 -7.01 -11.50
N PHE A 248 -18.16 -7.37 -10.73
CA PHE A 248 -18.27 -7.58 -9.28
C PHE A 248 -18.52 -6.26 -8.55
N LEU A 249 -19.57 -6.24 -7.72
CA LEU A 249 -19.86 -5.11 -6.84
C LEU A 249 -18.86 -5.09 -5.68
N ALA A 250 -18.04 -4.04 -5.60
CA ALA A 250 -17.24 -3.79 -4.42
C ALA A 250 -18.14 -3.44 -3.23
N ILE A 251 -17.88 -4.08 -2.09
CA ILE A 251 -18.70 -3.98 -0.88
C ILE A 251 -17.84 -3.52 0.30
N CYS A 252 -18.42 -2.70 1.17
CA CYS A 252 -17.79 -2.21 2.40
C CYS A 252 -18.84 -2.12 3.51
N GLY A 253 -18.47 -2.50 4.74
CA GLY A 253 -19.36 -2.47 5.91
C GLY A 253 -20.44 -3.55 5.96
N ILE A 254 -20.56 -4.38 4.92
CA ILE A 254 -21.45 -5.54 4.87
C ILE A 254 -20.62 -6.82 4.67
N GLU A 255 -20.94 -7.86 5.42
CA GLU A 255 -20.13 -9.06 5.53
C GLU A 255 -20.91 -10.31 5.10
N THR A 256 -20.19 -11.33 4.64
CA THR A 256 -20.75 -12.67 4.42
C THR A 256 -19.74 -13.72 4.89
N LEU A 257 -20.21 -14.67 5.70
CA LEU A 257 -19.36 -15.72 6.28
C LEU A 257 -19.48 -17.07 5.54
N ASP A 258 -20.44 -17.16 4.63
CA ASP A 258 -20.88 -18.39 3.98
C ASP A 258 -20.91 -18.27 2.44
N GLN A 259 -20.00 -17.45 1.91
CA GLN A 259 -19.78 -17.23 0.48
C GLN A 259 -21.01 -16.67 -0.25
N GLY A 260 -21.68 -15.68 0.36
CA GLY A 260 -22.78 -14.95 -0.26
C GLY A 260 -24.14 -15.62 -0.09
N LYS A 261 -24.30 -16.56 0.85
CA LYS A 261 -25.63 -17.10 1.20
C LYS A 261 -26.34 -16.23 2.24
N THR A 262 -25.57 -15.62 3.15
CA THR A 262 -26.04 -14.71 4.19
C THR A 262 -25.25 -13.41 4.11
N TRP A 263 -25.94 -12.27 4.24
CA TRP A 263 -25.35 -10.93 4.23
C TRP A 263 -25.66 -10.19 5.52
N LEU A 264 -24.62 -9.82 6.27
CA LEU A 264 -24.70 -9.23 7.59
C LEU A 264 -24.31 -7.75 7.53
N LEU A 265 -25.23 -6.85 7.89
CA LEU A 265 -24.93 -5.45 8.16
C LEU A 265 -24.96 -5.25 9.67
N THR A 266 -23.83 -4.86 10.28
CA THR A 266 -23.70 -4.72 11.73
C THR A 266 -24.13 -5.98 12.50
N GLY A 267 -23.84 -7.16 11.95
CA GLY A 267 -24.19 -8.47 12.52
C GLY A 267 -25.64 -8.91 12.29
N ILE A 268 -26.47 -8.10 11.63
CA ILE A 268 -27.88 -8.42 11.33
C ILE A 268 -27.99 -8.91 9.88
N ASP A 269 -28.61 -10.08 9.70
CA ASP A 269 -28.91 -10.64 8.38
C ASP A 269 -29.96 -9.79 7.65
N ILE A 270 -29.51 -9.02 6.67
CA ILE A 270 -30.36 -8.06 5.96
C ILE A 270 -31.51 -8.75 5.20
N SER A 271 -31.33 -10.01 4.81
CA SER A 271 -32.34 -10.75 4.04
C SER A 271 -33.55 -11.15 4.87
N LYS A 272 -33.37 -11.23 6.20
CA LYS A 272 -34.39 -11.58 7.18
C LYS A 272 -35.05 -10.37 7.83
N THR A 273 -34.66 -9.16 7.42
CA THR A 273 -35.29 -7.94 7.90
C THR A 273 -36.44 -7.54 6.98
N ASP A 274 -37.52 -7.01 7.55
CA ASP A 274 -38.56 -6.29 6.81
C ASP A 274 -38.17 -4.83 6.55
N LEU A 275 -36.87 -4.52 6.62
CA LEU A 275 -36.34 -3.18 6.48
C LEU A 275 -35.98 -2.90 5.03
N ASN A 276 -36.14 -1.62 4.66
CA ASN A 276 -35.55 -1.08 3.44
C ASN A 276 -34.24 -0.38 3.78
N TYR A 277 -33.24 -0.59 2.94
CA TYR A 277 -31.92 -0.02 3.04
C TYR A 277 -31.74 1.09 2.01
N SER A 278 -31.10 2.18 2.45
CA SER A 278 -30.70 3.27 1.55
C SER A 278 -29.46 2.87 0.78
N VAL A 279 -29.58 2.79 -0.55
CA VAL A 279 -28.49 2.45 -1.46
C VAL A 279 -28.20 3.65 -2.36
N ALA A 280 -26.97 4.16 -2.32
CA ALA A 280 -26.51 5.16 -3.28
C ALA A 280 -26.01 4.47 -4.55
N THR A 281 -26.45 4.93 -5.73
CA THR A 281 -26.12 4.31 -7.01
C THR A 281 -26.10 5.31 -8.18
N ILE A 282 -25.78 4.84 -9.38
CA ILE A 282 -25.80 5.59 -10.65
C ILE A 282 -26.85 5.06 -11.62
N THR A 283 -27.14 5.80 -12.69
CA THR A 283 -28.14 5.42 -13.71
C THR A 283 -27.91 4.02 -14.27
N TYR A 284 -26.66 3.66 -14.60
CA TYR A 284 -26.34 2.32 -15.13
C TYR A 284 -26.85 1.19 -14.22
N LEU A 285 -26.62 1.31 -12.91
CA LEU A 285 -27.07 0.30 -11.94
C LEU A 285 -28.56 0.46 -11.62
N LYS A 286 -29.06 1.69 -11.44
CA LYS A 286 -30.49 2.00 -11.22
C LYS A 286 -31.38 1.38 -12.31
N ASP A 287 -30.95 1.51 -13.56
CA ASP A 287 -31.71 1.06 -14.73
C ASP A 287 -31.38 -0.36 -15.17
N ALA A 288 -30.49 -1.04 -14.45
CA ALA A 288 -30.30 -2.46 -14.64
C ALA A 288 -31.61 -3.20 -14.35
N GLU A 289 -32.01 -4.11 -15.24
CA GLU A 289 -33.29 -4.82 -15.16
C GLU A 289 -33.49 -5.52 -13.81
N PHE A 290 -32.39 -5.95 -13.18
CA PHE A 290 -32.39 -6.60 -11.87
C PHE A 290 -32.69 -5.65 -10.70
N LEU A 291 -32.95 -4.34 -10.88
CA LEU A 291 -33.39 -3.45 -9.78
C LEU A 291 -34.85 -2.95 -9.91
N LYS A 292 -35.54 -3.21 -11.03
CA LYS A 292 -36.72 -2.42 -11.42
C LYS A 292 -38.07 -2.71 -10.72
N PRO A 293 -38.43 -3.94 -10.30
CA PRO A 293 -39.79 -4.14 -9.77
C PRO A 293 -39.94 -3.85 -8.26
N SER A 294 -38.87 -3.72 -7.49
CA SER A 294 -38.94 -3.72 -6.01
C SER A 294 -38.24 -2.54 -5.32
N VAL A 295 -37.76 -1.58 -6.10
CA VAL A 295 -36.95 -0.47 -5.58
C VAL A 295 -37.64 0.86 -5.83
N THR A 296 -37.71 1.69 -4.78
CA THR A 296 -38.24 3.05 -4.89
C THR A 296 -37.08 4.04 -4.97
N ILE A 297 -37.13 4.95 -5.95
CA ILE A 297 -36.19 6.07 -6.00
C ILE A 297 -36.61 7.07 -4.94
N TRP A 298 -35.77 7.25 -3.92
CA TRP A 298 -36.06 8.16 -2.81
C TRP A 298 -35.60 9.58 -3.12
N ARG A 299 -34.44 9.73 -3.77
CA ARG A 299 -33.88 11.03 -4.14
C ARG A 299 -32.95 10.91 -5.33
N GLU A 300 -33.00 11.91 -6.20
CA GLU A 300 -31.98 12.15 -7.22
C GLU A 300 -31.12 13.35 -6.79
N PHE A 301 -29.81 13.19 -6.91
CA PHE A 301 -28.86 14.25 -6.67
C PHE A 301 -28.27 14.67 -8.02
N ASN A 302 -28.52 15.92 -8.41
CA ASN A 302 -27.95 16.53 -9.61
C ASN A 302 -26.47 16.92 -9.38
N ILE A 303 -25.67 15.93 -8.98
CA ILE A 303 -24.22 16.00 -8.82
C ILE A 303 -23.63 14.72 -9.38
N THR A 304 -22.48 14.84 -10.01
CA THR A 304 -21.73 13.67 -10.49
C THR A 304 -21.12 12.90 -9.31
N GLN A 305 -20.76 11.63 -9.51
CA GLN A 305 -19.98 10.86 -8.53
C GLN A 305 -18.72 11.61 -8.07
N THR A 306 -18.00 12.19 -9.04
CA THR A 306 -16.81 13.03 -8.79
C THR A 306 -17.14 14.22 -7.90
N GLN A 307 -18.17 15.00 -8.23
CA GLN A 307 -18.53 16.17 -7.44
C GLN A 307 -19.03 15.78 -6.04
N GLY A 308 -19.78 14.68 -5.91
CA GLY A 308 -20.21 14.13 -4.63
C GLY A 308 -19.03 13.77 -3.73
N LEU A 309 -17.99 13.14 -4.30
CA LEU A 309 -16.77 12.81 -3.56
C LEU A 309 -15.99 14.08 -3.17
N ILE A 310 -15.80 15.03 -4.09
CA ILE A 310 -15.12 16.30 -3.78
C ILE A 310 -15.83 17.02 -2.63
N ASN A 311 -17.16 17.11 -2.67
CA ASN A 311 -17.96 17.73 -1.60
C ASN A 311 -17.80 16.98 -0.27
N TYR A 312 -17.79 15.64 -0.30
CA TYR A 312 -17.54 14.83 0.90
C TYR A 312 -16.15 15.10 1.48
N LEU A 313 -15.11 15.14 0.63
CA LEU A 313 -13.74 15.40 1.05
C LEU A 313 -13.60 16.80 1.65
N GLN A 314 -14.22 17.83 1.04
CA GLN A 314 -14.24 19.18 1.59
C GLN A 314 -14.95 19.26 2.95
N THR A 315 -15.99 18.46 3.15
CA THR A 315 -16.70 18.40 4.44
C THR A 315 -15.88 17.66 5.50
N LYS A 316 -15.22 16.57 5.12
CA LYS A 316 -14.45 15.71 6.02
C LYS A 316 -13.07 16.30 6.35
N TYR A 317 -12.48 17.00 5.39
CA TYR A 317 -11.17 17.64 5.42
C TYR A 317 -11.30 19.08 4.93
N PRO A 318 -11.90 19.97 5.74
CA PRO A 318 -12.07 21.37 5.35
C PRO A 318 -10.70 22.02 5.11
N PRO A 319 -10.53 22.83 4.05
CA PRO A 319 -9.31 23.59 3.87
C PRO A 319 -9.09 24.53 5.06
N CYS A 320 -7.83 24.66 5.47
CA CYS A 320 -7.40 25.57 6.53
C CYS A 320 -7.70 27.03 6.19
#